data_AF-A0A6A9TAH2-F1
#
_entry.id   AF-A0A6A9TAH2-F1
#
_cell.length_a   1.000
_cell.length_b   1.000
_cell.length_c   1.000
_cell.angle_alpha   90.00
_cell.angle_beta   90.00
_cell.angle_gamma   90.00
#
_symmetry.space_group_name_H-M   'P 1'
#
loop_
_entity.id
_entity.type
_entity.pdbx_description
1 polymer ?
#
loop_
_entity_poly.entity_id
_entity_poly.type
_entity_poly.pdbx_seq_one_letter_code
_entity_poly.pdbx_strand_id
1 'polypeptide(L)'
;MITASLNYLRDGDDVVVTTVIGGLLLLASPLVVPSVLVLGYLTRVVRRTADGDDVPPVFETWADLLVDGLKAFVVTFVYSLLPLAIVAVAAVLGVGAFVVAPGGGAGSFMGSFVLGILVLLLGIAALVVSLVGLYVTPAALATVADSGRVGDGFALGTLWSVVTKRTYATGWLSAVAVVLAGALAVGVLSVVPVLGTIAGVFVQFYAFVAAAAILGWTWTDVRPVATEVTEPDPAERPVV
;
A
#
# COMPACT_ATOMS: atom_id res chain seq x y z
N MET A 1 -16.37 -6.65 -8.74
CA MET A 1 -15.51 -5.88 -7.82
C MET A 1 -15.32 -4.44 -8.29
N ILE A 2 -14.77 -4.18 -9.50
CA ILE A 2 -14.49 -2.80 -9.96
C ILE A 2 -15.73 -1.89 -9.93
N THR A 3 -16.86 -2.30 -10.52
CA THR A 3 -18.09 -1.48 -10.49
C THR A 3 -18.59 -1.24 -9.07
N ALA A 4 -18.58 -2.26 -8.22
CA ALA A 4 -18.98 -2.15 -6.83
C ALA A 4 -18.06 -1.17 -6.06
N SER A 5 -16.75 -1.24 -6.26
CA SER A 5 -15.81 -0.33 -5.60
C SER A 5 -15.95 1.12 -6.06
N LEU A 6 -16.34 1.34 -7.31
CA LEU A 6 -16.62 2.67 -7.83
C LEU A 6 -17.93 3.23 -7.28
N ASN A 7 -18.85 2.38 -6.79
CA ASN A 7 -20.07 2.81 -6.11
C ASN A 7 -19.92 2.86 -4.59
N TYR A 8 -18.93 2.16 -4.01
CA TYR A 8 -18.70 2.08 -2.57
C TYR A 8 -18.82 3.42 -1.84
N LEU A 9 -18.03 4.43 -2.25
CA LEU A 9 -18.10 5.76 -1.65
C LEU A 9 -19.42 6.49 -1.95
N ARG A 10 -19.99 6.26 -3.14
CA ARG A 10 -21.21 6.92 -3.63
C ARG A 10 -22.46 6.45 -2.90
N ASP A 11 -22.48 5.20 -2.47
CA ASP A 11 -23.60 4.59 -1.76
C ASP A 11 -23.61 4.99 -0.26
N GLY A 12 -22.55 5.65 0.23
CA GLY A 12 -22.50 6.21 1.58
C GLY A 12 -23.20 7.57 1.71
N ASP A 13 -23.80 7.83 2.87
CA ASP A 13 -24.58 9.04 3.15
C ASP A 13 -23.76 10.34 3.06
N ASP A 14 -22.45 10.27 3.36
CA ASP A 14 -21.54 11.42 3.46
C ASP A 14 -20.45 11.45 2.38
N VAL A 15 -20.77 11.02 1.15
CA VAL A 15 -19.79 10.94 0.04
C VAL A 15 -19.03 12.25 -0.20
N VAL A 16 -19.75 13.39 -0.18
CA VAL A 16 -19.16 14.70 -0.47
C VAL A 16 -18.20 15.10 0.66
N VAL A 17 -18.64 14.99 1.92
CA VAL A 17 -17.84 15.36 3.08
C VAL A 17 -16.57 14.50 3.14
N THR A 18 -16.73 13.19 2.97
CA THR A 18 -15.63 12.22 2.99
C THR A 18 -14.62 12.51 1.87
N THR A 19 -15.10 12.74 0.65
CA THR A 19 -14.22 13.04 -0.50
C THR A 19 -13.50 14.37 -0.30
N VAL A 20 -14.18 15.40 0.23
CA VAL A 20 -13.57 16.71 0.48
C VAL A 20 -12.50 16.63 1.56
N ILE A 21 -12.81 16.04 2.72
CA ILE A 21 -11.85 15.89 3.82
C ILE A 21 -10.67 15.04 3.37
N GLY A 22 -10.93 13.88 2.78
CA GLY A 22 -9.90 12.97 2.29
C GLY A 22 -9.03 13.58 1.21
N GLY A 23 -9.62 14.32 0.26
CA GLY A 23 -8.90 15.05 -0.77
C GLY A 23 -8.03 16.18 -0.21
N LEU A 24 -8.51 16.94 0.79
CA LEU A 24 -7.72 17.95 1.47
C LEU A 24 -6.54 17.34 2.25
N LEU A 25 -6.76 16.21 2.93
CA LEU A 25 -5.70 15.47 3.60
C LEU A 25 -4.68 14.91 2.60
N LEU A 26 -5.13 14.43 1.44
CA LEU A 26 -4.26 13.95 0.37
C LEU A 26 -3.44 15.09 -0.23
N LEU A 27 -4.03 16.27 -0.40
CA LEU A 27 -3.31 17.49 -0.82
C LEU A 27 -2.24 17.89 0.20
N ALA A 28 -2.57 17.77 1.49
CA ALA A 28 -1.66 18.04 2.59
C ALA A 28 -0.71 16.86 2.92
N SER A 29 -0.75 15.76 2.16
CA SER A 29 0.07 14.56 2.41
C SER A 29 1.60 14.74 2.38
N PRO A 30 2.19 15.79 1.77
CA PRO A 30 3.60 16.09 1.98
C PRO A 30 3.95 16.33 3.46
N LEU A 31 2.94 16.66 4.28
CA LEU A 31 3.06 16.67 5.73
C LEU A 31 2.82 15.24 6.24
N VAL A 32 3.63 14.83 7.23
CA VAL A 32 3.57 13.46 7.79
C VAL A 32 2.21 13.16 8.45
N VAL A 33 1.61 14.14 9.14
CA VAL A 33 0.34 13.90 9.86
C VAL A 33 -0.85 13.65 8.92
N PRO A 34 -1.12 14.47 7.88
CA PRO A 34 -2.18 14.19 6.93
C PRO A 34 -2.04 12.87 6.18
N SER A 35 -0.81 12.48 5.77
CA SER A 35 -0.58 11.20 5.12
C SER A 35 -0.90 10.01 6.04
N VAL A 36 -0.53 10.10 7.32
CA VAL A 36 -0.92 9.12 8.35
C VAL A 36 -2.44 9.01 8.47
N LEU A 37 -3.17 10.14 8.48
CA LEU A 37 -4.64 10.12 8.57
C LEU A 37 -5.30 9.47 7.33
N VAL A 38 -4.79 9.74 6.13
CA VAL A 38 -5.27 9.07 4.91
C VAL A 38 -5.05 7.56 5.00
N LEU A 39 -3.86 7.12 5.42
CA LEU A 39 -3.60 5.69 5.61
C LEU A 39 -4.54 5.05 6.63
N GLY A 40 -4.80 5.75 7.75
CA GLY A 40 -5.76 5.31 8.76
C GLY A 40 -7.16 5.11 8.21
N TYR A 41 -7.61 6.04 7.36
CA TYR A 41 -8.88 5.94 6.67
C TYR A 41 -8.93 4.73 5.73
N LEU A 42 -7.89 4.55 4.90
CA LEU A 42 -7.81 3.41 3.98
C LEU A 42 -7.78 2.07 4.73
N THR A 43 -7.07 1.97 5.86
CA THR A 43 -7.10 0.76 6.70
C THR A 43 -8.47 0.49 7.30
N ARG A 44 -9.20 1.53 7.69
CA ARG A 44 -10.57 1.38 8.21
C ARG A 44 -11.53 0.89 7.14
N VAL A 45 -11.37 1.36 5.89
CA VAL A 45 -12.10 0.86 4.72
C VAL A 45 -11.80 -0.61 4.48
N VAL A 46 -10.52 -1.00 4.45
CA VAL A 46 -10.10 -2.40 4.28
C VAL A 46 -10.72 -3.28 5.37
N ARG A 47 -10.64 -2.88 6.64
CA ARG A 47 -11.20 -3.64 7.77
C ARG A 47 -12.72 -3.83 7.63
N ARG A 48 -13.47 -2.73 7.44
CA ARG A 48 -14.93 -2.80 7.33
C ARG A 48 -15.41 -3.69 6.18
N THR A 49 -14.85 -3.46 4.99
CA THR A 49 -15.20 -4.26 3.80
C THR A 49 -14.76 -5.72 3.94
N ALA A 50 -13.66 -5.99 4.64
CA ALA A 50 -13.25 -7.35 4.95
C ALA A 50 -14.22 -8.08 5.92
N ASP A 51 -14.83 -7.32 6.83
CA ASP A 51 -15.81 -7.81 7.80
C ASP A 51 -17.25 -7.84 7.24
N GLY A 52 -17.44 -7.50 5.96
CA GLY A 52 -18.75 -7.47 5.29
C GLY A 52 -19.59 -6.23 5.60
N ASP A 53 -19.02 -5.22 6.25
CA ASP A 53 -19.61 -3.89 6.41
C ASP A 53 -19.21 -3.01 5.22
N ASP A 54 -20.09 -2.97 4.21
CA ASP A 54 -19.87 -2.21 2.98
C ASP A 54 -20.25 -0.72 3.11
N VAL A 55 -20.48 -0.22 4.32
CA VAL A 55 -20.73 1.21 4.56
C VAL A 55 -19.40 1.98 4.71
N PRO A 56 -19.14 2.99 3.86
CA PRO A 56 -17.95 3.83 3.97
C PRO A 56 -17.77 4.43 5.38
N PRO A 57 -16.56 4.38 5.96
CA PRO A 57 -16.31 5.05 7.22
C PRO A 57 -16.38 6.58 7.04
N VAL A 58 -16.80 7.26 8.10
CA VAL A 58 -16.75 8.71 8.22
C VAL A 58 -15.47 9.15 8.92
N PHE A 59 -15.06 10.41 8.71
CA PHE A 59 -13.93 11.04 9.40
C PHE A 59 -14.29 11.44 10.83
N GLU A 60 -14.54 10.42 11.65
CA GLU A 60 -14.80 10.55 13.08
C GLU A 60 -13.72 9.83 13.89
N THR A 61 -13.63 10.21 15.16
CA THR A 61 -12.68 9.64 16.12
C THR A 61 -11.24 9.71 15.58
N TRP A 62 -10.80 10.93 15.30
CA TRP A 62 -9.50 11.26 14.69
C TRP A 62 -8.30 10.63 15.40
N ALA A 63 -8.36 10.45 16.73
CA ALA A 63 -7.31 9.80 17.49
C ALA A 63 -7.13 8.34 17.07
N ASP A 64 -8.22 7.58 16.99
CA ASP A 64 -8.20 6.18 16.55
C ASP A 64 -7.77 6.07 15.09
N LEU A 65 -8.21 7.02 14.24
CA LEU A 65 -7.79 7.09 12.84
C LEU A 65 -6.27 7.32 12.72
N LEU A 66 -5.72 8.20 13.56
CA LEU A 66 -4.28 8.47 13.61
C LEU A 66 -3.50 7.25 14.12
N VAL A 67 -4.02 6.51 15.10
CA VAL A 67 -3.40 5.27 15.60
C VAL A 67 -3.39 4.19 14.51
N ASP A 68 -4.54 3.92 13.88
CA ASP A 68 -4.64 2.97 12.77
C ASP A 68 -3.71 3.38 11.62
N GLY A 69 -3.68 4.69 11.31
CA GLY A 69 -2.81 5.26 10.31
C GLY A 69 -1.32 5.15 10.64
N LEU A 70 -0.92 5.30 11.91
CA LEU A 70 0.47 5.20 12.33
C LEU A 70 0.96 3.76 12.19
N LYS A 71 0.11 2.78 12.53
CA LYS A 71 0.42 1.36 12.31
C LYS A 71 0.64 1.08 10.82
N ALA A 72 -0.26 1.56 9.96
CA ALA A 72 -0.14 1.44 8.52
C ALA A 72 1.12 2.13 7.98
N PHE A 73 1.40 3.36 8.45
CA PHE A 73 2.57 4.13 8.07
C PHE A 73 3.86 3.40 8.41
N VAL A 74 3.99 2.83 9.61
CA VAL A 74 5.17 2.05 10.00
C VAL A 74 5.40 0.87 9.04
N VAL A 75 4.33 0.14 8.70
CA VAL A 75 4.42 -0.98 7.74
C VAL A 75 4.90 -0.48 6.38
N THR A 76 4.20 0.48 5.78
CA THR A 76 4.55 1.03 4.46
C THR A 76 5.96 1.62 4.46
N PHE A 77 6.35 2.31 5.53
CA PHE A 77 7.67 2.90 5.69
C PHE A 77 8.76 1.81 5.68
N VAL A 78 8.63 0.75 6.49
CA VAL A 78 9.60 -0.34 6.54
C VAL A 78 9.73 -1.05 5.18
N TYR A 79 8.62 -1.34 4.49
CA TYR A 79 8.66 -1.93 3.15
C TYR A 79 9.31 -0.99 2.11
N SER A 80 9.19 0.34 2.27
CA SER A 80 9.81 1.32 1.38
C SER A 80 11.32 1.51 1.61
N LEU A 81 11.82 1.24 2.82
CA LEU A 81 13.23 1.42 3.16
C LEU A 81 14.15 0.50 2.37
N LEU A 82 13.72 -0.74 2.09
CA LEU A 82 14.56 -1.73 1.42
C LEU A 82 14.96 -1.32 -0.01
N PRO A 83 14.03 -0.98 -0.93
CA PRO A 83 14.42 -0.49 -2.26
C PRO A 83 15.16 0.85 -2.18
N LEU A 84 14.79 1.75 -1.25
CA LEU A 84 15.49 3.02 -1.05
C LEU A 84 16.95 2.83 -0.62
N ALA A 85 17.24 1.86 0.25
CA ALA A 85 18.60 1.54 0.65
C ALA A 85 19.45 1.05 -0.54
N ILE A 86 18.88 0.20 -1.41
CA ILE A 86 19.57 -0.27 -2.61
C ILE A 86 19.86 0.89 -3.56
N VAL A 87 18.88 1.78 -3.78
CA VAL A 87 19.06 2.98 -4.60
C VAL A 87 20.11 3.91 -3.99
N ALA A 88 20.13 4.10 -2.68
CA ALA A 88 21.12 4.93 -2.00
C ALA A 88 22.53 4.37 -2.19
N VAL A 89 22.72 3.06 -2.04
CA VAL A 89 24.01 2.40 -2.32
C VAL A 89 24.40 2.58 -3.79
N ALA A 90 23.47 2.37 -4.73
CA ALA A 90 23.71 2.55 -6.16
C ALA A 90 24.11 4.01 -6.49
N ALA A 91 23.45 4.99 -5.86
CA ALA A 91 23.74 6.41 -6.04
C ALA A 91 25.14 6.78 -5.50
N VAL A 92 25.52 6.29 -4.31
CA VAL A 92 26.85 6.51 -3.74
C VAL A 92 27.94 5.94 -4.66
N LEU A 93 27.74 4.71 -5.16
CA LEU A 93 28.68 4.08 -6.10
C LEU A 93 28.73 4.81 -7.44
N GLY A 94 27.59 5.27 -7.95
CA GLY A 94 27.49 6.03 -9.19
C GLY A 94 28.22 7.37 -9.10
N VAL A 95 28.00 8.15 -8.04
CA VAL A 95 28.69 9.43 -7.82
C VAL A 95 30.20 9.22 -7.61
N GLY A 96 30.59 8.18 -6.86
CA GLY A 96 32.00 7.82 -6.68
C GLY A 96 32.73 7.54 -7.99
N ALA A 97 32.05 6.92 -8.97
CA ALA A 97 32.61 6.67 -10.29
C ALA A 97 32.93 7.96 -11.08
N PHE A 98 32.11 9.02 -10.94
CA PHE A 98 32.35 10.30 -11.61
C PHE A 98 33.48 11.13 -10.96
N VAL A 99 33.69 10.99 -9.65
CA VAL A 99 34.68 11.77 -8.90
C VAL A 99 36.09 11.16 -8.96
N VAL A 100 36.21 9.83 -9.05
CA VAL A 100 37.49 9.10 -8.98
C VAL A 100 38.16 8.89 -10.35
N ALA A 101 37.56 9.38 -11.44
CA ALA A 101 38.10 9.21 -12.80
C ALA A 101 38.83 10.45 -13.38
N PRO A 102 39.91 10.99 -12.79
CA PRO A 102 40.78 11.91 -13.51
C PRO A 102 41.79 11.09 -14.33
N GLY A 103 41.48 10.83 -15.60
CA GLY A 103 42.48 10.31 -16.56
C GLY A 103 41.88 9.36 -17.59
N GLY A 104 41.71 9.80 -18.84
CA GLY A 104 41.10 9.06 -19.95
C GLY A 104 41.92 7.91 -20.54
N GLY A 105 42.46 7.01 -19.71
CA GLY A 105 43.15 5.79 -20.15
C GLY A 105 42.22 4.56 -20.21
N ALA A 106 42.65 3.51 -20.92
CA ALA A 106 41.86 2.26 -21.06
C ALA A 106 41.49 1.59 -19.71
N GLY A 107 42.34 1.73 -18.68
CA GLY A 107 42.06 1.25 -17.33
C GLY A 107 40.96 2.02 -16.59
N SER A 108 40.83 3.34 -16.81
CA SER A 108 39.73 4.13 -16.24
C SER A 108 38.40 3.88 -16.97
N PHE A 109 38.46 3.58 -18.27
CA PHE A 109 37.30 3.15 -19.04
C PHE A 109 36.77 1.80 -18.53
N MET A 110 37.63 0.79 -18.35
CA MET A 110 37.22 -0.52 -17.82
C MET A 110 36.67 -0.43 -16.39
N GLY A 111 37.30 0.36 -15.52
CA GLY A 111 36.79 0.59 -14.15
C GLY A 111 35.42 1.27 -14.14
N SER A 112 35.21 2.28 -14.99
CA SER A 112 33.93 2.97 -15.13
C SER A 112 32.85 2.06 -15.72
N PHE A 113 33.20 1.20 -16.67
CA PHE A 113 32.28 0.24 -17.27
C PHE A 113 31.79 -0.82 -16.26
N VAL A 114 32.70 -1.39 -15.46
CA VAL A 114 32.34 -2.36 -14.42
C VAL A 114 31.46 -1.72 -13.34
N LEU A 115 31.78 -0.50 -12.90
CA LEU A 115 30.93 0.24 -11.97
C LEU A 115 29.56 0.59 -12.57
N GLY A 116 29.51 0.95 -13.85
CA GLY A 116 28.28 1.19 -14.58
C GLY A 116 27.37 -0.04 -14.62
N ILE A 117 27.93 -1.23 -14.89
CA ILE A 117 27.19 -2.50 -14.80
C ILE A 117 26.69 -2.75 -13.38
N LEU A 118 27.53 -2.55 -12.36
CA LEU A 118 27.13 -2.76 -10.97
C LEU A 118 25.96 -1.84 -10.56
N VAL A 119 26.03 -0.56 -10.90
CA VAL A 119 24.95 0.42 -10.64
C VAL A 119 23.67 0.01 -11.38
N LEU A 120 23.76 -0.45 -12.62
CA LEU A 120 22.62 -0.96 -13.37
C LEU A 120 22.00 -2.18 -12.69
N LEU A 121 22.81 -3.15 -12.26
CA LEU A 121 22.34 -4.34 -11.55
C LEU A 121 21.66 -3.99 -10.22
N LEU A 122 22.22 -3.04 -9.47
CA LEU A 122 21.59 -2.52 -8.24
C LEU A 122 20.28 -1.79 -8.54
N GLY A 123 20.21 -1.03 -9.64
CA GLY A 123 18.97 -0.39 -10.09
C GLY A 123 17.89 -1.41 -10.44
N ILE A 124 18.25 -2.48 -11.16
CA ILE A 124 17.34 -3.60 -11.46
C ILE A 124 16.90 -4.30 -10.16
N ALA A 125 17.83 -4.56 -9.24
CA ALA A 125 17.51 -5.17 -7.96
C ALA A 125 16.54 -4.30 -7.13
N ALA A 126 16.78 -2.98 -7.08
CA ALA A 126 15.87 -2.04 -6.42
C ALA A 126 14.48 -2.05 -7.05
N LEU A 127 14.39 -2.10 -8.39
CA LEU A 127 13.13 -2.20 -9.10
C LEU A 127 12.38 -3.50 -8.75
N VAL A 128 13.06 -4.65 -8.78
CA VAL A 128 12.46 -5.94 -8.42
C VAL A 128 11.96 -5.93 -6.98
N VAL A 129 12.78 -5.46 -6.04
CA VAL A 129 12.41 -5.34 -4.62
C VAL A 129 11.22 -4.38 -4.45
N SER A 130 11.18 -3.28 -5.19
CA SER A 130 10.06 -2.33 -5.16
C SER A 130 8.76 -2.97 -5.67
N LEU A 131 8.81 -3.76 -6.74
CA LEU A 131 7.64 -4.48 -7.26
C LEU A 131 7.14 -5.55 -6.29
N VAL A 132 8.05 -6.30 -5.65
CA VAL A 132 7.69 -7.26 -4.60
C VAL A 132 7.06 -6.52 -3.42
N GLY A 133 7.66 -5.43 -2.96
CA GLY A 133 7.11 -4.58 -1.91
C GLY A 133 5.72 -4.05 -2.27
N LEU A 134 5.51 -3.57 -3.49
CA LEU A 134 4.22 -3.08 -3.99
C LEU A 134 3.14 -4.18 -3.98
N TYR A 135 3.51 -5.42 -4.28
CA TYR A 135 2.60 -6.56 -4.27
C TYR A 135 2.28 -7.05 -2.86
N VAL A 136 3.25 -7.04 -1.94
CA VAL A 136 3.12 -7.57 -0.57
C VAL A 136 2.53 -6.54 0.40
N THR A 137 2.79 -5.24 0.21
CA THR A 137 2.36 -4.18 1.13
C THR A 137 0.85 -4.15 1.37
N PRO A 138 -0.03 -4.29 0.34
CA PRO A 138 -1.47 -4.31 0.58
C PRO A 138 -1.93 -5.48 1.47
N ALA A 139 -1.36 -6.68 1.30
CA ALA A 139 -1.61 -7.80 2.20
C ALA A 139 -1.12 -7.50 3.63
N ALA A 140 0.07 -6.92 3.78
CA ALA A 140 0.59 -6.53 5.09
C ALA A 140 -0.31 -5.51 5.80
N LEU A 141 -0.80 -4.50 5.07
CA LEU A 141 -1.74 -3.51 5.60
C LEU A 141 -3.08 -4.13 5.99
N ALA A 142 -3.60 -5.05 5.17
CA ALA A 142 -4.84 -5.77 5.49
C ALA A 142 -4.68 -6.67 6.73
N THR A 143 -3.56 -7.37 6.89
CA THR A 143 -3.26 -8.12 8.13
C THR A 143 -3.25 -7.23 9.36
N VAL A 144 -2.62 -6.04 9.28
CA VAL A 144 -2.56 -5.11 10.41
C VAL A 144 -3.91 -4.46 10.68
N ALA A 145 -4.72 -4.23 9.65
CA ALA A 145 -6.08 -3.74 9.80
C ALA A 145 -6.96 -4.77 10.53
N ASP A 146 -6.83 -6.06 10.19
CA ASP A 146 -7.57 -7.18 10.77
C ASP A 146 -7.10 -7.52 12.20
N SER A 147 -5.78 -7.65 12.42
CA SER A 147 -5.24 -8.07 13.73
C SER A 147 -5.00 -6.92 14.71
N GLY A 148 -4.93 -5.69 14.21
CA GLY A 148 -4.59 -4.49 15.00
C GLY A 148 -3.13 -4.40 15.46
N ARG A 149 -2.26 -5.36 15.11
CA ARG A 149 -0.86 -5.44 15.57
C ARG A 149 0.12 -5.26 14.40
N VAL A 150 0.99 -4.26 14.51
CA VAL A 150 2.00 -3.93 13.47
C VAL A 150 2.89 -5.11 13.10
N GLY A 151 3.27 -5.93 14.10
CA GLY A 151 4.14 -7.09 13.89
C GLY A 151 3.58 -8.11 12.90
N ASP A 152 2.26 -8.23 12.79
CA ASP A 152 1.63 -9.22 11.90
C ASP A 152 1.74 -8.81 10.43
N GLY A 153 1.93 -7.51 10.15
CA GLY A 153 2.27 -7.00 8.82
C GLY A 153 3.66 -7.44 8.32
N PHE A 154 4.46 -8.09 9.16
CA PHE A 154 5.78 -8.65 8.83
C PHE A 154 5.86 -10.16 9.01
N ALA A 155 4.74 -10.82 9.34
CA ALA A 155 4.68 -12.27 9.51
C ALA A 155 4.78 -12.97 8.13
N LEU A 156 6.00 -13.15 7.63
CA LEU A 156 6.26 -13.62 6.26
C LEU A 156 5.57 -14.95 5.92
N GLY A 157 5.47 -15.88 6.86
CA GLY A 157 4.74 -17.14 6.65
C GLY A 157 3.26 -16.92 6.36
N THR A 158 2.60 -16.09 7.18
CA THR A 158 1.20 -15.71 7.01
C THR A 158 1.01 -14.95 5.69
N LEU A 159 1.87 -13.97 5.40
CA LEU A 159 1.79 -13.20 4.16
C LEU A 159 1.97 -14.08 2.94
N TRP A 160 2.95 -14.99 2.94
CA TRP A 160 3.20 -15.91 1.83
C TRP A 160 1.98 -16.77 1.52
N SER A 161 1.27 -17.24 2.55
CA SER A 161 0.04 -18.03 2.39
C SER A 161 -1.08 -17.24 1.70
N VAL A 162 -1.10 -15.91 1.82
CA VAL A 162 -2.08 -15.03 1.20
C VAL A 162 -1.65 -14.60 -0.20
N VAL A 163 -0.43 -14.06 -0.35
CA VAL A 163 0.04 -13.46 -1.61
C VAL A 163 0.23 -14.49 -2.74
N THR A 164 0.34 -15.77 -2.39
CA THR A 164 0.42 -16.88 -3.36
C THR A 164 -0.97 -17.28 -3.90
N LYS A 165 -2.07 -16.86 -3.25
CA LYS A 165 -3.42 -17.22 -3.69
C LYS A 165 -3.80 -16.44 -4.95
N ARG A 166 -4.42 -17.14 -5.91
CA ARG A 166 -4.93 -16.54 -7.15
C ARG A 166 -5.93 -15.42 -6.88
N THR A 167 -6.80 -15.59 -5.88
CA THR A 167 -7.80 -14.59 -5.47
C THR A 167 -7.14 -13.28 -5.05
N TYR A 168 -6.05 -13.35 -4.28
CA TYR A 168 -5.29 -12.16 -3.90
C TYR A 168 -4.70 -11.46 -5.13
N ALA A 169 -4.06 -12.21 -6.04
CA ALA A 169 -3.48 -11.64 -7.25
C ALA A 169 -4.53 -10.92 -8.12
N THR A 170 -5.72 -11.50 -8.28
CA THR A 170 -6.81 -10.88 -9.04
C THR A 170 -7.41 -9.66 -8.35
N GLY A 171 -7.53 -9.69 -7.01
CA GLY A 171 -7.98 -8.55 -6.22
C GLY A 171 -7.00 -7.39 -6.28
N TRP A 172 -5.70 -7.68 -6.09
CA TRP A 172 -4.62 -6.70 -6.22
C TRP A 172 -4.59 -6.07 -7.62
N LEU A 173 -4.69 -6.87 -8.70
CA LEU A 173 -4.74 -6.34 -10.07
C LEU A 173 -5.96 -5.44 -10.29
N SER A 174 -7.11 -5.78 -9.71
CA SER A 174 -8.32 -4.96 -9.79
C SER A 174 -8.14 -3.63 -9.05
N ALA A 175 -7.53 -3.64 -7.86
CA ALA A 175 -7.21 -2.45 -7.11
C ALA A 175 -6.22 -1.54 -7.87
N VAL A 176 -5.17 -2.13 -8.45
CA VAL A 176 -4.21 -1.42 -9.30
C VAL A 176 -4.89 -0.81 -10.52
N ALA A 177 -5.78 -1.55 -11.19
CA ALA A 177 -6.53 -1.03 -12.33
C ALA A 177 -7.38 0.20 -11.97
N VAL A 178 -8.01 0.20 -10.80
CA VAL A 178 -8.79 1.35 -10.30
C VAL A 178 -7.90 2.55 -9.98
N VAL A 179 -6.77 2.35 -9.30
CA VAL A 179 -5.81 3.42 -9.00
C VAL A 179 -5.24 4.00 -10.30
N LEU A 180 -4.90 3.16 -11.28
CA LEU A 180 -4.41 3.59 -12.58
C LEU A 180 -5.49 4.34 -13.38
N ALA A 181 -6.75 3.89 -13.35
CA ALA A 181 -7.86 4.61 -13.96
C ALA A 181 -8.05 6.01 -13.33
N GLY A 182 -7.92 6.10 -12.00
CA GLY A 182 -7.88 7.37 -11.28
C GLY A 182 -6.74 8.27 -11.76
N ALA A 183 -5.51 7.75 -11.81
CA ALA A 183 -4.34 8.49 -12.28
C ALA A 183 -4.47 8.98 -13.74
N LEU A 184 -5.05 8.15 -14.62
CA LEU A 184 -5.35 8.55 -16.00
C LEU A 184 -6.40 9.66 -16.05
N ALA A 185 -7.44 9.59 -15.22
CA ALA A 185 -8.43 10.65 -15.09
C ALA A 185 -7.79 11.96 -14.62
N VAL A 186 -6.86 11.92 -13.66
CA VAL A 186 -6.05 13.08 -13.24
C VAL A 186 -5.26 13.65 -14.42
N GLY A 187 -4.65 12.79 -15.25
CA GLY A 187 -3.95 13.20 -16.46
C GLY A 187 -4.83 13.98 -17.44
N VAL A 188 -6.07 13.52 -17.65
CA VAL A 188 -7.07 14.23 -18.49
C VAL A 188 -7.51 15.54 -17.85
N LEU A 189 -7.80 15.55 -16.54
CA LEU A 189 -8.19 16.75 -15.80
C LEU A 189 -7.12 17.84 -15.88
N SER A 190 -5.84 17.45 -15.87
CA SER A 190 -4.70 18.37 -15.90
C SER A 190 -4.58 19.19 -17.19
N VAL A 191 -5.42 18.95 -18.21
CA VAL A 191 -5.60 19.84 -19.37
C VAL A 191 -6.01 21.25 -18.94
N VAL A 192 -6.76 21.38 -17.85
CA VAL A 192 -7.07 22.68 -17.23
C VAL A 192 -6.07 22.93 -16.10
N PRO A 193 -5.13 23.89 -16.25
CA PRO A 193 -4.13 24.17 -15.21
C PRO A 193 -4.79 24.57 -13.89
N VAL A 194 -4.16 24.20 -12.76
CA VAL A 194 -4.59 24.51 -11.39
C VAL A 194 -5.92 23.84 -10.98
N LEU A 195 -7.03 24.14 -11.66
CA LEU A 195 -8.34 23.54 -11.36
C LEU A 195 -8.34 22.03 -11.62
N GLY A 196 -7.78 21.60 -12.75
CA GLY A 196 -7.64 20.20 -13.09
C GLY A 196 -6.76 19.43 -12.11
N THR A 197 -5.65 20.03 -11.68
CA THR A 197 -4.77 19.43 -10.67
C THR A 197 -5.44 19.31 -9.31
N ILE A 198 -6.19 20.33 -8.88
CA ILE A 198 -6.93 20.31 -7.61
C ILE A 198 -8.02 19.22 -7.66
N ALA A 199 -8.86 19.23 -8.71
CA ALA A 199 -9.87 18.19 -8.94
C ALA A 199 -9.26 16.80 -8.99
N GLY A 200 -8.07 16.67 -9.59
CA GLY A 200 -7.31 15.44 -9.67
C GLY A 200 -6.98 14.83 -8.31
N VAL A 201 -6.67 15.65 -7.29
CA VAL A 201 -6.41 15.14 -5.93
C VAL A 201 -7.65 14.45 -5.34
N PHE A 202 -8.84 15.04 -5.52
CA PHE A 202 -10.09 14.43 -5.04
C PHE A 202 -10.42 13.13 -5.78
N VAL A 203 -10.21 13.10 -7.11
CA VAL A 203 -10.37 11.88 -7.92
C VAL A 203 -9.39 10.79 -7.48
N GLN A 204 -8.15 11.18 -7.17
CA GLN A 204 -7.13 10.24 -6.72
C GLN A 204 -7.48 9.67 -5.34
N PHE A 205 -7.98 10.48 -4.41
CA PHE A 205 -8.46 10.00 -3.12
C PHE A 205 -9.60 9.00 -3.30
N TYR A 206 -10.59 9.32 -4.15
CA TYR A 206 -11.70 8.43 -4.47
C TYR A 206 -11.20 7.07 -4.99
N ALA A 207 -10.24 7.09 -5.92
CA ALA A 207 -9.64 5.88 -6.48
C ALA A 207 -8.92 5.04 -5.42
N PHE A 208 -8.22 5.68 -4.45
CA PHE A 208 -7.60 4.97 -3.35
C PHE A 208 -8.62 4.29 -2.42
N VAL A 209 -9.74 4.94 -2.12
CA VAL A 209 -10.79 4.33 -1.29
C VAL A 209 -11.46 3.17 -2.01
N ALA A 210 -11.77 3.32 -3.30
CA ALA A 210 -12.28 2.24 -4.12
C ALA A 210 -11.31 1.04 -4.17
N ALA A 211 -10.01 1.30 -4.32
CA ALA A 211 -8.99 0.26 -4.26
C ALA A 211 -8.89 -0.41 -2.88
N ALA A 212 -9.00 0.36 -1.79
CA ALA A 212 -9.04 -0.17 -0.43
C ALA A 212 -10.25 -1.08 -0.20
N ALA A 213 -11.42 -0.74 -0.73
CA ALA A 213 -12.62 -1.59 -0.65
C ALA A 213 -12.40 -2.93 -1.40
N ILE A 214 -11.81 -2.89 -2.61
CA ILE A 214 -11.43 -4.13 -3.33
C ILE A 214 -10.51 -5.00 -2.48
N LEU A 215 -9.51 -4.40 -1.84
CA LEU A 215 -8.55 -5.12 -1.01
C LEU A 215 -9.22 -5.76 0.21
N GLY A 216 -10.17 -5.08 0.85
CA GLY A 216 -10.93 -5.65 1.97
C GLY A 216 -11.82 -6.82 1.55
N TRP A 217 -12.60 -6.69 0.48
CA TRP A 217 -13.37 -7.83 -0.06
C TRP A 217 -12.48 -9.02 -0.45
N THR A 218 -11.33 -8.73 -1.06
CA THR A 218 -10.35 -9.77 -1.39
C THR A 218 -9.82 -10.41 -0.11
N TRP A 219 -9.59 -9.63 0.95
CA TRP A 219 -9.11 -10.10 2.24
C TRP A 219 -10.07 -11.09 2.89
N THR A 220 -11.38 -10.86 2.81
CA THR A 220 -12.41 -11.80 3.30
C THR A 220 -12.19 -13.23 2.79
N ASP A 221 -11.84 -13.37 1.51
CA ASP A 221 -11.68 -14.66 0.85
C ASP A 221 -10.31 -15.32 1.12
N VAL A 222 -9.30 -14.52 1.47
CA VAL A 222 -7.90 -15.00 1.55
C VAL A 222 -7.34 -15.01 2.96
N ARG A 223 -7.97 -14.34 3.93
CA ARG A 223 -7.47 -14.27 5.30
C ARG A 223 -7.35 -15.68 5.92
N PRO A 224 -6.31 -15.95 6.73
CA PRO A 224 -6.20 -17.21 7.43
C PRO A 224 -7.40 -17.36 8.38
N VAL A 225 -8.15 -18.44 8.25
CA VAL A 225 -9.19 -18.77 9.25
C VAL A 225 -8.45 -19.17 10.52
N ALA A 226 -8.70 -18.46 11.62
CA ALA A 226 -8.26 -18.94 12.93
C ALA A 226 -8.91 -20.32 13.12
N THR A 227 -8.11 -21.38 13.16
CA THR A 227 -8.58 -22.66 13.68
C THR A 227 -8.94 -22.38 15.12
N GLU A 228 -10.23 -22.18 15.41
CA GLU A 228 -10.73 -22.40 16.75
C GLU A 228 -10.31 -23.83 17.11
N VAL A 229 -9.28 -23.94 17.94
CA VAL A 229 -9.00 -25.18 18.63
C VAL A 229 -10.24 -25.39 19.48
N THR A 230 -11.17 -26.21 18.99
CA THR A 230 -12.25 -26.74 19.81
C THR A 230 -11.56 -27.47 20.95
N GLU A 231 -11.42 -26.81 22.11
CA GLU A 231 -11.04 -27.50 23.32
C GLU A 231 -12.05 -28.64 23.49
N PRO A 232 -11.59 -29.91 23.61
CA PRO A 232 -12.50 -31.02 23.81
C PRO A 232 -13.31 -30.73 25.06
N ASP A 233 -14.64 -30.82 24.92
CA ASP A 233 -15.59 -30.65 26.01
C ASP A 233 -15.10 -31.44 27.24
N PRO A 234 -14.89 -30.80 28.41
CA PRO A 234 -14.47 -31.50 29.62
C PRO A 234 -15.42 -32.64 30.04
N ALA A 235 -16.62 -32.74 29.46
CA ALA A 235 -17.54 -33.85 29.63
C ALA A 235 -17.09 -35.19 28.99
N GLU A 236 -16.12 -35.20 28.08
CA GLU A 236 -15.60 -36.43 27.45
C GLU A 236 -14.37 -37.03 28.14
N ARG A 237 -13.93 -36.52 29.30
CA ARG A 237 -12.89 -37.20 30.07
C ARG A 237 -13.42 -38.54 30.60
N PRO A 238 -12.92 -39.70 30.15
CA PRO A 238 -13.24 -40.95 30.81
C PRO A 238 -12.71 -40.85 32.25
N VAL A 239 -13.60 -41.03 33.22
CA VAL A 239 -13.24 -41.24 34.62
C VAL A 239 -12.35 -42.48 34.67
N VAL A 240 -11.08 -42.27 35.02
CA VAL A 240 -10.14 -43.33 35.40
C VAL A 240 -9.88 -43.24 36.89
#